data_AF-A0A962NFE9-F1
#
_entry.id   AF-A0A962NFE9-F1
#
_cell.length_a   1.000
_cell.length_b   1.000
_cell.length_c   1.000
_cell.angle_alpha   90.00
_cell.angle_beta   90.00
_cell.angle_gamma   90.00
#
_symmetry.space_group_name_H-M   'P 1'
#
loop_
_entity.id
_entity.type
_entity.pdbx_description
1 polymer ?
#
loop_
_entity_poly.entity_id
_entity_poly.type
_entity_poly.pdbx_seq_one_letter_code
_entity_poly.pdbx_strand_id
1 'polypeptide(L)'
;MHGQGGQVMRSIIPFPDTEHDDRPQIPAGWYTLAFTHWETRRLFNTAKCFVWFKVYDAGAAFGISLARHYNVKRLRGKPGRKGGFVVGKCSALAREFFTLLEQVDEPVRGIRLDRLPLDRLTRYLVVAKVESVTHDSRRKPIPQALQYSV
;
A
#
# COMPACT_ATOMS: atom_id res chain seq x y z
N MET A 1 25.53 -17.88 11.88
CA MET A 1 24.65 -16.73 11.56
C MET A 1 23.66 -17.22 10.51
N HIS A 2 22.41 -17.51 10.91
CA HIS A 2 21.40 -18.06 10.01
C HIS A 2 20.71 -16.91 9.26
N GLY A 3 20.90 -16.83 7.95
CA GLY A 3 20.21 -15.88 7.08
C GLY A 3 18.74 -16.29 6.91
N GLN A 4 17.83 -15.45 7.40
CA GLN A 4 16.41 -15.59 7.12
C GLN A 4 16.14 -15.04 5.71
N GLY A 5 15.86 -15.95 4.78
CA GLY A 5 15.37 -15.60 3.45
C GLY A 5 14.02 -14.89 3.56
N GLY A 6 14.00 -13.60 3.24
CA GLY A 6 12.77 -12.81 3.21
C GLY A 6 11.82 -13.36 2.15
N GLN A 7 10.68 -13.88 2.59
CA GLN A 7 9.64 -14.40 1.71
C GLN A 7 8.97 -13.23 0.99
N VAL A 8 8.88 -13.34 -0.34
CA VAL A 8 8.44 -12.27 -1.25
C VAL A 8 6.94 -12.42 -1.53
N MET A 9 6.14 -11.42 -1.17
CA MET A 9 4.68 -11.44 -1.36
C MET A 9 4.29 -10.66 -2.62
N ARG A 10 3.60 -11.25 -3.60
CA ARG A 10 3.19 -10.55 -4.84
C ARG A 10 1.70 -10.18 -4.79
N SER A 11 1.35 -8.90 -4.98
CA SER A 11 0.01 -8.38 -5.37
C SER A 11 -0.40 -7.06 -4.65
N ILE A 12 0.36 -5.97 -4.81
CA ILE A 12 -0.15 -4.61 -4.51
C ILE A 12 0.13 -3.69 -5.72
N ILE A 13 -0.82 -2.81 -6.04
CA ILE A 13 -0.68 -1.71 -7.03
C ILE A 13 -0.64 -0.38 -6.25
N PRO A 14 0.51 0.08 -5.74
CA PRO A 14 0.59 1.13 -4.72
C PRO A 14 0.40 2.57 -5.28
N PHE A 15 -0.74 3.19 -4.97
CA PHE A 15 -1.01 4.63 -5.16
C PHE A 15 -0.15 5.58 -4.29
N PRO A 16 0.74 6.42 -4.83
CA PRO A 16 1.44 7.43 -4.05
C PRO A 16 0.45 8.50 -3.53
N ASP A 17 0.37 8.69 -2.20
CA ASP A 17 -0.49 9.74 -1.59
C ASP A 17 0.21 11.10 -1.58
N THR A 18 -0.51 12.16 -1.89
CA THR A 18 -0.05 13.47 -2.42
C THR A 18 0.00 14.58 -1.36
N GLU A 19 1.20 15.08 -1.03
CA GLU A 19 1.41 16.41 -0.41
C GLU A 19 2.60 17.21 -1.01
N HIS A 20 3.31 16.69 -2.03
CA HIS A 20 4.40 17.42 -2.69
C HIS A 20 4.42 17.17 -4.21
N ASP A 21 4.49 18.28 -4.95
CA ASP A 21 4.44 18.44 -6.42
C ASP A 21 5.74 18.00 -7.14
N ASP A 22 6.83 17.78 -6.39
CA ASP A 22 8.13 17.37 -6.92
C ASP A 22 8.41 15.89 -6.64
N ARG A 23 7.80 14.97 -7.39
CA ARG A 23 8.12 13.53 -7.26
C ARG A 23 8.95 13.02 -8.44
N PRO A 24 10.03 12.27 -8.17
CA PRO A 24 10.67 11.49 -9.21
C PRO A 24 9.67 10.45 -9.72
N GLN A 25 9.38 10.52 -11.01
CA GLN A 25 8.57 9.54 -11.72
C GLN A 25 9.26 8.17 -11.60
N ILE A 26 8.68 7.26 -10.79
CA ILE A 26 9.23 5.91 -10.68
C ILE A 26 8.87 5.18 -11.96
N PRO A 27 9.85 4.62 -12.70
CA PRO A 27 9.60 3.84 -13.90
C PRO A 27 8.63 2.70 -13.59
N ALA A 28 7.67 2.45 -14.49
CA ALA A 28 6.78 1.30 -14.35
C ALA A 28 7.60 -0.01 -14.29
N GLY A 29 7.25 -0.90 -13.36
CA GLY A 29 8.03 -2.11 -13.11
C GLY A 29 7.58 -2.85 -11.86
N TRP A 30 8.21 -3.98 -11.59
CA TRP A 30 8.04 -4.71 -10.35
C TRP A 30 9.07 -4.23 -9.34
N TYR A 31 8.60 -3.87 -8.15
CA TYR A 31 9.45 -3.39 -7.07
C TYR A 31 9.19 -4.17 -5.78
N THR A 32 10.27 -4.47 -5.07
CA THR A 32 10.26 -4.94 -3.70
C THR A 32 10.06 -3.76 -2.77
N LEU A 33 9.03 -3.85 -1.92
CA LEU A 33 8.61 -2.79 -1.03
C LEU A 33 8.64 -3.25 0.43
N ALA A 34 9.18 -2.40 1.29
CA ALA A 34 9.12 -2.57 2.73
C ALA A 34 7.95 -1.77 3.32
N PHE A 35 7.07 -2.44 4.06
CA PHE A 35 6.01 -1.75 4.78
C PHE A 35 6.58 -0.81 5.84
N THR A 36 6.10 0.43 5.87
CA THR A 36 6.59 1.46 6.79
C THR A 36 5.57 1.75 7.89
N HIS A 37 4.33 2.10 7.51
CA HIS A 37 3.26 2.39 8.44
C HIS A 37 1.91 2.43 7.71
N TRP A 38 0.82 2.60 8.47
CA TRP A 38 -0.45 3.00 7.91
C TRP A 38 -0.93 4.29 8.56
N GLU A 39 -1.80 5.01 7.88
CA GLU A 39 -2.53 6.13 8.44
C GLU A 39 -4.00 6.07 7.99
N THR A 40 -4.87 6.67 8.78
CA THR A 40 -6.27 6.79 8.43
C THR A 40 -6.64 8.26 8.25
N ARG A 41 -7.34 8.57 7.17
CA ARG A 41 -7.83 9.93 6.90
C ARG A 41 -9.29 9.88 6.49
N ARG A 42 -9.97 11.00 6.64
CA ARG A 42 -11.32 11.21 6.11
C ARG A 42 -11.20 12.14 4.91
N LEU A 43 -11.51 11.64 3.72
CA LEU A 43 -11.46 12.41 2.48
C LEU A 43 -12.86 12.43 1.87
N PHE A 44 -13.38 13.62 1.55
CA PHE A 44 -14.69 13.80 0.91
C PHE A 44 -15.79 12.93 1.56
N ASN A 45 -15.88 13.01 2.89
CA ASN A 45 -16.80 12.23 3.74
C ASN A 45 -16.61 10.71 3.76
N THR A 46 -15.60 10.18 3.07
CA THR A 46 -15.27 8.75 3.04
C THR A 46 -14.09 8.45 3.96
N ALA A 47 -14.18 7.34 4.70
CA ALA A 47 -13.10 6.85 5.52
C ALA A 47 -12.08 6.10 4.66
N LYS A 48 -10.81 6.49 4.72
CA LYS A 48 -9.72 5.84 3.98
C LYS A 48 -8.60 5.38 4.90
N CYS A 49 -7.96 4.29 4.51
CA CYS A 49 -6.72 3.79 5.10
C CYS A 49 -5.63 3.81 4.03
N PHE A 50 -4.52 4.45 4.35
CA PHE A 50 -3.34 4.58 3.51
C PHE A 50 -2.28 3.66 4.09
N VAL A 51 -1.86 2.69 3.30
CA VAL A 51 -0.82 1.73 3.69
C VAL A 51 0.45 2.17 2.99
N TRP A 52 1.43 2.62 3.75
CA TRP A 52 2.67 3.19 3.26
C TRP A 52 3.78 2.15 3.20
N PHE A 53 4.49 2.19 2.10
CA PHE A 53 5.59 1.33 1.72
C PHE A 53 6.78 2.17 1.26
N LYS A 54 7.96 1.58 1.29
CA LYS A 54 9.20 2.18 0.80
C LYS A 54 9.89 1.20 -0.14
N VAL A 55 10.35 1.67 -1.30
CA VAL A 55 11.09 0.82 -2.24
C VAL A 55 12.38 0.34 -1.58
N TYR A 56 12.59 -0.98 -1.62
CA TYR A 56 13.74 -1.67 -1.04
C TYR A 56 14.76 -2.11 -2.08
N ASP A 57 14.40 -2.17 -3.36
CA ASP A 57 15.35 -2.51 -4.43
C ASP A 57 16.43 -1.45 -4.58
N ALA A 58 17.69 -1.88 -4.65
CA ALA A 58 18.82 -1.00 -4.92
C ALA A 58 18.69 -0.40 -6.33
N GLY A 59 18.70 0.93 -6.44
CA GLY A 59 18.58 1.63 -7.71
C GLY A 59 18.07 3.06 -7.54
N ALA A 60 17.73 3.71 -8.66
CA ALA A 60 17.25 5.10 -8.67
C ALA A 60 15.95 5.31 -7.87
N ALA A 61 15.14 4.26 -7.73
CA ALA A 61 13.89 4.30 -6.98
C ALA A 61 14.07 3.94 -5.49
N PHE A 62 15.27 3.54 -5.06
CA PHE A 62 15.51 3.08 -3.69
C PHE A 62 15.11 4.14 -2.67
N GLY A 63 14.32 3.72 -1.69
CA GLY A 63 13.89 4.58 -0.60
C GLY A 63 12.74 5.53 -0.92
N ILE A 64 12.20 5.53 -2.13
CA ILE A 64 10.99 6.30 -2.43
C ILE A 64 9.79 5.68 -1.69
N SER A 65 8.96 6.53 -1.09
CA SER A 65 7.75 6.10 -0.38
C SER A 65 6.56 6.05 -1.32
N LEU A 66 5.83 4.94 -1.28
CA LEU A 66 4.61 4.69 -2.04
C LEU A 66 3.50 4.36 -1.05
N ALA A 67 2.29 4.83 -1.29
CA ALA A 67 1.13 4.42 -0.49
C ALA A 67 0.26 3.45 -1.29
N ARG A 68 -0.71 2.82 -0.64
CA ARG A 68 -1.86 2.20 -1.31
C ARG A 68 -3.09 2.65 -0.55
N HIS A 69 -4.05 3.20 -1.28
CA HIS A 69 -5.23 3.80 -0.68
C HIS A 69 -6.38 2.80 -0.71
N TYR A 70 -7.00 2.61 0.45
CA TYR A 70 -8.13 1.71 0.59
C TYR A 70 -9.32 2.42 1.21
N ASN A 71 -10.49 2.18 0.64
CA ASN A 71 -11.75 2.56 1.29
C ASN A 71 -12.02 1.60 2.45
N VAL A 72 -12.28 2.15 3.63
CA VAL A 72 -12.66 1.39 4.83
C VAL A 72 -14.09 1.71 5.23
N LYS A 73 -14.75 0.78 5.94
CA LYS A 73 -16.17 0.94 6.30
C LYS A 73 -16.38 2.14 7.23
N ARG A 74 -15.49 2.30 8.21
CA ARG A 74 -15.47 3.43 9.13
C ARG A 74 -14.13 3.53 9.84
N LEU A 75 -13.81 4.71 10.36
CA LEU A 75 -12.70 4.90 11.28
C LEU A 75 -13.10 4.53 12.69
N ARG A 76 -12.13 4.11 13.49
CA ARG A 76 -12.29 3.80 14.91
C ARG A 76 -11.34 4.69 15.70
N GLY A 77 -11.90 5.67 16.40
CA GLY A 77 -11.12 6.69 17.10
C GLY A 77 -10.66 7.82 16.19
N LYS A 78 -9.62 8.55 16.62
CA LYS A 78 -9.09 9.71 15.91
C LYS A 78 -8.34 9.26 14.63
N PRO A 79 -8.61 9.89 13.46
CA PRO A 79 -7.80 9.68 12.27
C PRO A 79 -6.34 10.09 12.51
N GLY A 80 -5.42 9.43 11.81
CA GLY A 80 -4.00 9.74 11.84
C GLY A 80 -3.11 8.51 11.66
N ARG A 81 -1.81 8.69 11.94
CA ARG A 81 -0.82 7.62 11.88
C ARG A 81 -1.17 6.50 12.85
N LYS A 82 -1.14 5.26 12.36
CA LYS A 82 -1.61 4.05 13.06
C LYS A 82 -3.05 4.15 13.58
N GLY A 83 -3.88 4.98 12.96
CA GLY A 83 -5.26 5.17 13.35
C GLY A 83 -6.09 3.89 13.19
N GLY A 84 -7.11 3.73 14.05
CA GLY A 84 -8.00 2.58 14.00
C GLY A 84 -9.00 2.66 12.84
N PHE A 85 -9.35 1.52 12.27
CA PHE A 85 -10.34 1.41 11.19
C PHE A 85 -11.07 0.06 11.25
N VAL A 86 -12.19 -0.01 10.54
CA VAL A 86 -12.96 -1.23 10.34
C VAL A 86 -13.07 -1.51 8.86
N VAL A 87 -12.64 -2.70 8.43
CA VAL A 87 -12.81 -3.16 7.05
C VAL A 87 -14.04 -4.05 6.91
N GLY A 88 -14.60 -4.09 5.70
CA GLY A 88 -15.61 -5.09 5.34
C GLY A 88 -14.95 -6.39 4.88
N LYS A 89 -15.65 -7.53 5.02
CA LYS A 89 -15.17 -8.86 4.59
C LYS A 89 -14.79 -8.91 3.10
N CYS A 90 -15.50 -8.14 2.27
CA CYS A 90 -15.25 -8.05 0.83
C CYS A 90 -14.43 -6.81 0.42
N SER A 91 -13.83 -6.09 1.36
CA SER A 91 -13.03 -4.91 1.03
C SER A 91 -11.70 -5.29 0.38
N ALA A 92 -11.19 -4.42 -0.51
CA ALA A 92 -9.91 -4.62 -1.17
C ALA A 92 -8.77 -4.78 -0.15
N LEU A 93 -8.76 -3.97 0.93
CA LEU A 93 -7.74 -4.08 1.97
C LEU A 93 -7.76 -5.45 2.67
N ALA A 94 -8.94 -5.95 3.04
CA ALA A 94 -9.03 -7.27 3.65
C ALA A 94 -8.55 -8.35 2.68
N ARG A 95 -9.04 -8.35 1.44
CA ARG A 95 -8.66 -9.34 0.42
C ARG A 95 -7.15 -9.34 0.17
N GLU A 96 -6.58 -8.19 -0.16
CA GLU A 96 -5.14 -8.08 -0.42
C GLU A 96 -4.32 -8.50 0.81
N PHE A 97 -4.68 -8.05 2.02
CA PHE A 97 -3.97 -8.42 3.24
C PHE A 97 -3.99 -9.93 3.53
N PHE A 98 -5.16 -10.58 3.41
CA PHE A 98 -5.27 -12.02 3.62
C PHE A 98 -4.56 -12.82 2.53
N THR A 99 -4.70 -12.41 1.25
CA THR A 99 -3.97 -13.03 0.13
C THR A 99 -2.46 -12.93 0.32
N LEU A 100 -1.96 -11.80 0.81
CA LEU A 100 -0.55 -11.66 1.14
C LEU A 100 -0.19 -12.68 2.24
N LEU A 101 -0.83 -12.64 3.41
CA LEU A 101 -0.46 -13.53 4.52
C LEU A 101 -0.56 -15.02 4.18
N GLU A 102 -1.50 -15.42 3.33
CA GLU A 102 -1.60 -16.80 2.82
C GLU A 102 -0.38 -17.23 1.98
N GLN A 103 0.29 -16.30 1.28
CA GLN A 103 1.51 -16.60 0.51
C GLN A 103 2.74 -16.91 1.38
N VAL A 104 2.69 -16.53 2.66
CA VAL A 104 3.81 -16.69 3.60
C VAL A 104 3.49 -17.66 4.73
N ASP A 105 2.47 -18.49 4.55
CA ASP A 105 1.99 -19.48 5.53
C ASP A 105 1.71 -18.86 6.92
N GLU A 106 1.36 -17.58 6.97
CA GLU A 106 1.05 -16.90 8.23
C GLU A 106 -0.36 -17.29 8.71
N PRO A 107 -0.54 -17.56 10.01
CA PRO A 107 -1.86 -17.88 10.56
C PRO A 107 -2.81 -16.69 10.42
N VAL A 108 -3.73 -16.81 9.47
CA VAL A 108 -4.82 -15.85 9.16
C VAL A 108 -6.13 -16.12 9.91
N ARG A 109 -6.26 -17.28 10.56
CA ARG A 109 -7.49 -17.67 11.27
C ARG A 109 -7.73 -16.79 12.50
N GLY A 110 -8.99 -16.41 12.72
CA GLY A 110 -9.40 -15.62 13.88
C GLY A 110 -9.06 -14.12 13.83
N ILE A 111 -8.51 -13.62 12.71
CA ILE A 111 -8.23 -12.19 12.55
C ILE A 111 -9.55 -11.41 12.47
N ARG A 112 -9.70 -10.45 13.38
CA ARG A 112 -10.85 -9.56 13.45
C ARG A 112 -10.73 -8.43 12.45
N LEU A 113 -11.77 -8.22 11.65
CA LEU A 113 -11.85 -7.16 10.64
C LEU A 113 -11.87 -5.73 11.21
N ASP A 114 -12.20 -5.57 12.51
CA ASP A 114 -12.12 -4.28 13.22
C ASP A 114 -10.73 -4.02 13.84
N ARG A 115 -9.79 -4.96 13.70
CA ARG A 115 -8.43 -4.93 14.26
C ARG A 115 -7.45 -5.63 13.33
N LEU A 116 -7.45 -5.24 12.06
CA LEU A 116 -6.54 -5.83 11.07
C LEU A 116 -5.08 -5.50 11.47
N PRO A 117 -4.22 -6.50 11.74
CA PRO A 117 -2.87 -6.28 12.27
C PRO A 117 -1.88 -5.97 11.13
N LEU A 118 -2.00 -4.77 10.54
CA LEU A 118 -1.12 -4.32 9.44
C LEU A 118 0.36 -4.27 9.84
N ASP A 119 0.65 -4.20 11.13
CA ASP A 119 2.00 -4.32 11.68
C ASP A 119 2.68 -5.64 11.30
N ARG A 120 1.94 -6.71 11.03
CA ARG A 120 2.52 -7.98 10.55
C ARG A 120 3.27 -7.83 9.24
N LEU A 121 2.89 -6.87 8.39
CA LEU A 121 3.58 -6.60 7.12
C LEU A 121 5.00 -6.06 7.33
N THR A 122 5.35 -5.54 8.51
CA THR A 122 6.73 -5.07 8.80
C THR A 122 7.78 -6.17 8.68
N ARG A 123 7.38 -7.44 8.76
CA ARG A 123 8.27 -8.61 8.72
C ARG A 123 8.58 -9.07 7.30
N TYR A 124 7.82 -8.58 6.32
CA TYR A 124 7.84 -9.11 4.96
C TYR A 124 8.17 -8.01 3.95
N LEU A 125 8.80 -8.44 2.86
CA LEU A 125 8.97 -7.61 1.67
C LEU A 125 7.86 -7.96 0.69
N VAL A 126 7.14 -6.93 0.24
CA VAL A 126 6.04 -7.06 -0.69
C VAL A 126 6.52 -6.66 -2.08
N VAL A 127 6.45 -7.58 -3.04
CA VAL A 127 6.62 -7.27 -4.45
C VAL A 127 5.32 -6.71 -5.02
N ALA A 128 5.40 -5.47 -5.43
CA ALA A 128 4.31 -4.70 -5.98
C ALA A 128 4.65 -4.29 -7.42
N LYS A 129 3.63 -4.22 -8.27
CA LYS A 129 3.79 -3.69 -9.62
C LYS A 129 3.46 -2.20 -9.55
N VAL A 130 4.44 -1.37 -9.83
CA VAL A 130 4.27 0.07 -10.04
C VAL A 130 3.93 0.28 -11.51
N GLU A 131 2.82 0.92 -11.79
CA GLU A 131 2.38 1.31 -13.12
C GLU A 131 2.41 2.83 -13.22
N SER A 132 2.97 3.40 -14.30
CA SER A 132 2.88 4.85 -14.51
C SER A 132 1.51 5.18 -15.11
N VAL A 133 0.71 6.03 -14.47
CA VAL A 133 -0.57 6.51 -15.04
C VAL A 133 -0.24 7.50 -16.14
N THR A 134 -0.35 7.03 -17.39
CA THR A 134 -0.15 7.86 -18.59
C THR A 134 -1.46 8.45 -19.12
N HIS A 135 -2.62 7.99 -18.61
CA HIS A 135 -3.95 8.32 -19.12
C HIS A 135 -4.90 8.73 -17.99
N ASP A 136 -5.70 9.78 -18.21
CA ASP A 136 -6.70 10.25 -17.24
C ASP A 136 -7.90 9.29 -17.14
N SER A 137 -8.81 9.55 -16.18
CA SER A 137 -10.02 8.76 -15.99
C SER A 137 -11.01 8.81 -17.19
N ARG A 138 -10.72 9.63 -18.20
CA ARG A 138 -11.44 9.78 -19.47
C ARG A 138 -10.63 9.27 -20.67
N ARG A 139 -9.53 8.54 -20.44
CA ARG A 139 -8.58 8.01 -21.44
C ARG A 139 -7.90 9.08 -22.31
N LYS A 140 -7.75 10.31 -21.81
CA LYS A 140 -6.92 11.33 -22.47
C LYS A 140 -5.46 11.22 -22.01
N PRO A 141 -4.47 11.41 -22.90
CA PRO A 141 -3.07 11.42 -22.51
C PRO A 141 -2.83 12.58 -21.53
N ILE A 142 -2.25 12.28 -20.38
CA ILE A 142 -1.89 13.28 -19.38
C ILE A 142 -0.54 13.89 -19.77
N PRO A 143 -0.39 15.23 -19.81
CA PRO A 143 0.90 15.89 -20.03
C PRO A 143 1.98 15.35 -19.08
N GLN A 144 3.22 15.20 -19.55
CA GLN A 144 4.31 14.54 -18.82
C GLN A 144 4.53 15.12 -17.41
N ALA A 145 4.36 16.43 -17.24
CA ALA A 145 4.47 17.13 -15.94
C ALA A 145 3.39 16.73 -14.91
N LEU A 146 2.31 16.07 -15.34
CA LEU A 146 1.19 15.65 -14.49
C LEU A 146 1.10 14.12 -14.36
N GLN A 147 2.07 13.39 -14.90
CA GLN A 147 2.13 11.93 -14.78
C GLN A 147 2.54 11.53 -13.37
N TYR A 148 1.86 10.53 -12.81
CA TYR A 148 2.18 9.98 -11.49
C TYR A 148 2.22 8.45 -11.56
N SER A 149 3.10 7.85 -10.78
CA SER A 149 3.18 6.39 -10.61
C SER A 149 1.99 5.91 -9.76
N VAL A 150 1.52 4.67 -9.91
CA VAL A 150 0.49 3.98 -9.09
C VAL A 150 0.85 2.51 -8.90
#